data_AF-A0A961DCU4-F1
#
_entry.id   AF-A0A961DCU4-F1
#
_cell.length_a   1.000
_cell.length_b   1.000
_cell.length_c   1.000
_cell.angle_alpha   90.00
_cell.angle_beta   90.00
_cell.angle_gamma   90.00
#
_symmetry.space_group_name_H-M   'P 1'
#
loop_
_entity.id
_entity.type
_entity.pdbx_description
1 polymer ?
#
loop_
_entity_poly.entity_id
_entity_poly.type
_entity_poly.pdbx_seq_one_letter_code
_entity_poly.pdbx_strand_id
1 'polypeptide(L)'
;MVTSRILIFLAAIALAHADTIELANGNKVEGKVLENNAEAKQLTVEFNLGGTVTKRTVPYASVKAITVNGTRTVLAEQKSTTLTPAEVQALIAKVGPTDPDWFKSTKLNYPKTLDLSWAPPAQGNKWNNQVNVGQFIWDIINPNSSRWREGTKFVGHVLDVNKSDPTIQKRAQNEMANMYFRFFQDYARAAWWWQQAGTTIDDGPAFHLAECYWRLGSKQMALDFMNQTELVYLDAIKLLGDMGETDRAVKMAEYYDDHDAWLLGGDACRLAGRLTEAQAFYEKVVDTPGDGQNPNRLKRTQNRAQANLDAIKLFELADVSKVADGTYKASSLGYEAQVEVSVTVRGKKIEDVKVTKHREKQYYSSITDVPAQIIAKQSVKGVDATSRATITGEAIINATAKALAQGAK
;
A
#
# COMPACT_ATOMS: atom_id res chain seq x y z
N MET A 1 -55.86 -50.40 -19.43
CA MET A 1 -55.07 -49.24 -18.92
C MET A 1 -53.62 -49.68 -18.86
N VAL A 2 -52.80 -49.24 -19.82
CA VAL A 2 -51.35 -49.47 -19.83
C VAL A 2 -50.72 -48.09 -19.75
N THR A 3 -50.06 -47.81 -18.63
CA THR A 3 -49.48 -46.51 -18.29
C THR A 3 -48.09 -46.39 -18.91
N SER A 4 -47.97 -45.64 -20.01
CA SER A 4 -46.68 -45.21 -20.55
C SER A 4 -46.03 -44.20 -19.60
N ARG A 5 -44.84 -44.52 -19.08
CA ARG A 5 -43.95 -43.54 -18.43
C ARG A 5 -42.94 -43.05 -19.46
N ILE A 6 -43.08 -41.77 -19.82
CA ILE A 6 -42.11 -41.01 -20.61
C ILE A 6 -40.90 -40.74 -19.71
N LEU A 7 -39.73 -41.29 -20.06
CA LEU A 7 -38.45 -40.87 -19.49
C LEU A 7 -38.05 -39.56 -20.17
N ILE A 8 -38.08 -38.46 -19.42
CA ILE A 8 -37.48 -37.19 -19.81
C ILE A 8 -35.99 -37.29 -19.46
N PHE A 9 -35.12 -37.33 -20.47
CA PHE A 9 -33.69 -37.09 -20.28
C PHE A 9 -33.50 -35.59 -19.99
N LEU A 10 -33.31 -35.24 -18.70
CA LEU A 10 -32.70 -33.96 -18.35
C LEU A 10 -31.21 -34.06 -18.72
N ALA A 11 -30.82 -33.41 -19.82
CA ALA A 11 -29.42 -33.11 -20.06
C ALA A 11 -28.98 -32.10 -18.99
N ALA A 12 -28.22 -32.56 -18.00
CA ALA A 12 -27.51 -31.68 -17.08
C ALA A 12 -26.45 -30.91 -17.89
N ILE A 13 -26.78 -29.69 -18.30
CA ILE A 13 -25.78 -28.74 -18.81
C ILE A 13 -24.90 -28.40 -17.62
N ALA A 14 -23.72 -29.02 -17.53
CA ALA A 14 -22.69 -28.56 -16.62
C ALA A 14 -22.35 -27.12 -17.02
N LEU A 15 -22.73 -26.16 -16.19
CA LEU A 15 -22.23 -24.78 -16.27
C LEU A 15 -20.71 -24.87 -16.11
N ALA A 16 -19.98 -24.77 -17.22
CA ALA A 16 -18.53 -24.67 -17.19
C ALA A 16 -18.17 -23.34 -16.52
N HIS A 17 -17.82 -23.39 -15.24
CA HIS A 17 -17.20 -22.26 -14.57
C HIS A 17 -15.86 -21.96 -15.24
N ALA A 18 -15.53 -20.67 -15.39
CA ALA A 18 -14.21 -20.27 -15.86
C ALA A 18 -13.12 -20.85 -14.95
N ASP A 19 -11.98 -21.23 -15.54
CA ASP A 19 -10.84 -21.67 -14.74
C ASP A 19 -10.32 -20.47 -13.93
N THR A 20 -9.86 -20.74 -12.72
CA THR A 20 -9.24 -19.72 -11.87
C THR A 20 -7.73 -19.93 -11.85
N ILE A 21 -6.96 -18.90 -12.15
CA ILE A 21 -5.50 -18.91 -12.03
C ILE A 21 -5.11 -18.04 -10.82
N GLU A 22 -4.58 -18.67 -9.78
CA GLU A 22 -4.00 -18.01 -8.61
C GLU A 22 -2.53 -17.69 -8.92
N LEU A 23 -2.23 -16.41 -9.12
CA LEU A 23 -0.89 -15.92 -9.40
C LEU A 23 -0.01 -16.01 -8.15
N ALA A 24 1.31 -15.99 -8.33
CA ALA A 24 2.28 -16.07 -7.24
C ALA A 24 2.14 -14.94 -6.21
N ASN A 25 1.59 -13.79 -6.61
CA ASN A 25 1.31 -12.66 -5.72
C ASN A 25 -0.04 -12.77 -4.97
N GLY A 26 -0.77 -13.89 -5.12
CA GLY A 26 -2.05 -14.14 -4.47
C GLY A 26 -3.27 -13.63 -5.24
N ASN A 27 -3.08 -12.84 -6.30
CA ASN A 27 -4.20 -12.40 -7.15
C ASN A 27 -4.80 -13.60 -7.88
N LYS A 28 -6.12 -13.58 -8.06
CA LYS A 28 -6.84 -14.57 -8.86
C LYS A 28 -7.30 -13.93 -10.16
N VAL A 29 -7.13 -14.65 -11.26
CA VAL A 29 -7.58 -14.24 -12.59
C VAL A 29 -8.50 -15.32 -13.13
N GLU A 30 -9.65 -14.92 -13.65
CA GLU A 30 -10.54 -15.82 -14.39
C GLU A 30 -10.07 -15.94 -15.84
N GLY A 31 -10.05 -17.16 -16.35
CA GLY A 31 -9.63 -17.44 -17.71
C GLY A 31 -9.89 -18.88 -18.09
N LYS A 32 -9.19 -19.32 -19.14
CA LYS A 32 -9.18 -20.72 -19.57
C LYS A 32 -7.75 -21.21 -19.59
N VAL A 33 -7.46 -22.26 -18.85
CA VAL A 33 -6.18 -22.97 -18.92
C VAL A 33 -6.18 -23.78 -20.21
N LEU A 34 -5.31 -23.42 -21.15
CA LEU A 34 -5.19 -24.11 -22.43
C LEU A 34 -4.21 -25.27 -22.37
N GLU A 35 -3.11 -25.10 -21.63
CA GLU A 35 -2.07 -26.11 -21.50
C GLU A 35 -1.35 -25.97 -20.16
N ASN A 36 -1.08 -27.10 -19.50
CA ASN A 36 -0.28 -27.19 -18.29
C ASN A 36 0.95 -28.06 -18.54
N ASN A 37 2.06 -27.46 -18.96
CA ASN A 37 3.28 -28.16 -19.33
C ASN A 37 4.21 -28.30 -18.11
N ALA A 38 4.05 -29.39 -17.37
CA ALA A 38 4.80 -29.67 -16.15
C ALA A 38 6.30 -29.89 -16.38
N GLU A 39 6.67 -30.45 -17.54
CA GLU A 39 8.06 -30.70 -17.90
C GLU A 39 8.82 -29.39 -18.16
N ALA A 40 8.22 -28.47 -18.92
CA ALA A 40 8.76 -27.14 -19.19
C ALA A 40 8.52 -26.14 -18.05
N LYS A 41 7.73 -26.50 -17.03
CA LYS A 41 7.24 -25.62 -15.95
C LYS A 41 6.57 -24.36 -16.49
N GLN A 42 5.69 -24.53 -17.48
CA GLN A 42 4.97 -23.45 -18.15
C GLN A 42 3.47 -23.73 -18.20
N LEU A 43 2.67 -22.67 -18.08
CA LEU A 43 1.23 -22.71 -18.17
C LEU A 43 0.80 -21.78 -19.31
N THR A 44 0.04 -22.29 -20.29
CA THR A 44 -0.59 -21.48 -21.32
C THR A 44 -2.04 -21.22 -20.95
N VAL A 45 -2.41 -19.94 -20.88
CA VAL A 45 -3.71 -19.46 -20.45
C VAL A 45 -4.28 -18.48 -21.46
N GLU A 46 -5.60 -18.49 -21.56
CA GLU A 46 -6.39 -17.54 -22.32
C GLU A 46 -7.21 -16.70 -21.36
N PHE A 47 -7.20 -15.38 -21.53
CA PHE A 47 -7.98 -14.45 -20.72
C PHE A 47 -8.58 -13.35 -21.58
N ASN A 48 -9.73 -12.84 -21.14
CA ASN A 48 -10.40 -11.72 -21.77
C ASN A 48 -9.94 -10.42 -21.10
N LEU A 49 -9.20 -9.59 -21.85
CA LEU A 49 -8.74 -8.28 -21.41
C LEU A 49 -9.49 -7.23 -22.22
N GLY A 50 -10.46 -6.56 -21.61
CA GLY A 50 -11.20 -5.45 -22.25
C GLY A 50 -11.92 -5.85 -23.55
N GLY A 51 -12.48 -7.07 -23.62
CA GLY A 51 -13.19 -7.58 -24.79
C GLY A 51 -12.29 -8.28 -25.82
N THR A 52 -10.97 -8.32 -25.61
CA THR A 52 -10.02 -9.02 -26.47
C THR A 52 -9.52 -10.29 -25.81
N VAL A 53 -9.73 -11.43 -26.48
CA VAL A 53 -9.21 -12.73 -26.06
C VAL A 53 -7.71 -12.79 -26.33
N THR A 54 -6.90 -12.90 -25.28
CA THR A 54 -5.44 -12.95 -25.37
C THR A 54 -4.91 -14.26 -24.79
N LYS A 55 -3.99 -14.90 -25.51
CA LYS A 55 -3.26 -16.10 -25.07
C LYS A 55 -1.88 -15.72 -24.54
N ARG A 56 -1.49 -16.26 -23.40
CA ARG A 56 -0.12 -16.11 -22.87
C ARG A 56 0.39 -17.41 -22.26
N THR A 57 1.68 -17.66 -22.47
CA THR A 57 2.42 -18.70 -21.75
C THR A 57 3.19 -18.03 -20.61
N VAL A 58 2.97 -18.50 -19.39
CA VAL A 58 3.58 -17.99 -18.17
C VAL A 58 4.37 -19.10 -17.47
N PRO A 59 5.50 -18.81 -16.83
CA PRO A 59 6.23 -19.81 -16.06
C PRO A 59 5.45 -20.17 -14.78
N TYR A 60 5.59 -21.42 -14.31
CA TYR A 60 5.02 -21.87 -13.02
C TYR A 60 5.46 -20.99 -11.85
N ALA A 61 6.66 -20.41 -11.91
CA ALA A 61 7.13 -19.46 -10.89
C ALA A 61 6.21 -18.23 -10.72
N SER A 62 5.37 -17.91 -11.70
CA SER A 62 4.40 -16.82 -11.65
C SER A 62 2.97 -17.26 -11.27
N VAL A 63 2.74 -18.57 -11.10
CA VAL A 63 1.43 -19.17 -10.83
C VAL A 63 1.49 -20.09 -9.62
N LYS A 64 0.78 -19.74 -8.56
CA LYS A 64 0.70 -20.53 -7.33
C LYS A 64 -0.18 -21.77 -7.54
N ALA A 65 -1.37 -21.59 -8.10
CA ALA A 65 -2.29 -22.70 -8.36
C ALA A 65 -3.22 -22.39 -9.53
N ILE A 66 -3.80 -23.43 -10.11
CA ILE A 66 -4.91 -23.36 -11.06
C ILE A 66 -6.08 -24.15 -10.51
N THR A 67 -7.30 -23.68 -10.74
CA THR A 67 -8.53 -24.43 -10.49
C THR A 67 -9.22 -24.64 -11.82
N VAL A 68 -9.23 -25.89 -12.29
CA VAL A 68 -9.83 -26.30 -13.57
C VAL A 68 -10.95 -27.27 -13.26
N ASN A 69 -12.17 -26.99 -13.74
CA ASN A 69 -13.37 -27.79 -13.45
C ASN A 69 -13.56 -28.07 -11.95
N GLY A 70 -13.32 -27.06 -11.11
CA GLY A 70 -13.43 -27.16 -9.64
C GLY A 70 -12.28 -27.88 -8.95
N THR A 71 -11.32 -28.45 -9.69
CA THR A 71 -10.15 -29.13 -9.12
C THR A 71 -8.96 -28.18 -9.04
N ARG A 72 -8.53 -27.88 -7.81
CA ARG A 72 -7.36 -27.02 -7.55
C ARG A 72 -6.06 -27.82 -7.60
N THR A 73 -5.14 -27.41 -8.47
CA THR A 73 -3.79 -27.98 -8.64
C THR A 73 -2.74 -26.91 -8.31
N VAL A 74 -1.83 -27.21 -7.38
CA VAL A 74 -0.69 -26.34 -7.06
C VAL A 74 0.43 -26.61 -8.08
N LEU A 75 0.90 -25.57 -8.77
CA LEU A 75 1.87 -25.71 -9.87
C LEU A 75 3.31 -25.42 -9.41
N ALA A 76 3.48 -24.58 -8.40
CA ALA A 76 4.76 -24.34 -7.76
C ALA A 76 4.63 -24.50 -6.25
N GLU A 77 5.37 -25.45 -5.67
CA GLU A 77 5.83 -25.31 -4.29
C GLU A 77 6.89 -24.21 -4.28
N GLN A 78 6.44 -22.96 -4.24
CA GLN A 78 7.33 -21.90 -3.82
C GLN A 78 7.67 -22.14 -2.35
N LYS A 79 8.94 -21.97 -1.97
CA LYS A 79 9.24 -21.60 -0.58
C LYS A 79 8.27 -20.48 -0.23
N SER A 80 7.36 -20.75 0.69
CA SER A 80 6.43 -19.77 1.21
C SER A 80 7.21 -18.50 1.53
N THR A 81 7.03 -17.43 0.75
CA THR A 81 7.52 -16.10 1.13
C THR A 81 6.72 -15.55 2.30
N THR A 82 5.62 -16.23 2.66
CA THR A 82 4.84 -15.99 3.86
C THR A 82 5.51 -16.65 5.07
N LEU A 83 5.92 -15.82 6.02
CA LEU A 83 6.41 -16.26 7.33
C LEU A 83 5.22 -16.55 8.25
N THR A 84 5.38 -17.56 9.09
CA THR A 84 4.46 -17.82 10.21
C THR A 84 4.53 -16.67 11.24
N PRO A 85 3.50 -16.48 12.08
CA PRO A 85 3.56 -15.49 13.16
C PRO A 85 4.80 -15.67 14.07
N ALA A 86 5.18 -16.93 14.36
CA ALA A 86 6.35 -17.23 15.18
C ALA A 86 7.67 -16.81 14.50
N GLU A 87 7.81 -17.02 13.19
CA GLU A 87 8.99 -16.61 12.42
C GLU A 87 9.10 -15.08 12.31
N VAL A 88 7.99 -14.38 12.11
CA VAL A 88 7.98 -12.90 12.14
C VAL A 88 8.37 -12.39 13.52
N GLN A 89 7.83 -12.97 14.59
CA GLN A 89 8.20 -12.58 15.95
C GLN A 89 9.68 -12.84 16.23
N ALA A 90 10.24 -13.97 15.76
CA ALA A 90 11.66 -14.26 15.87
C ALA A 90 12.53 -13.26 15.08
N LEU A 91 12.09 -12.85 13.88
CA LEU A 91 12.76 -11.83 13.08
C LEU A 91 12.76 -10.47 13.79
N ILE A 92 11.61 -10.05 14.34
CA ILE A 92 11.48 -8.81 15.11
C ILE A 92 12.39 -8.84 16.33
N ALA A 93 12.40 -9.94 17.10
CA ALA A 93 13.26 -10.09 18.27
C ALA A 93 14.76 -10.07 17.91
N LYS A 94 15.14 -10.59 16.74
CA LYS A 94 16.53 -10.61 16.26
C LYS A 94 17.00 -9.23 15.77
N VAL A 95 16.19 -8.55 14.96
CA VAL A 95 16.59 -7.32 14.27
C VAL A 95 16.25 -6.08 15.08
N GLY A 96 15.07 -6.08 15.70
CA GLY A 96 14.49 -4.97 16.44
C GLY A 96 15.40 -4.23 17.42
N PRO A 97 16.04 -4.93 18.38
CA PRO A 97 16.86 -4.29 19.41
C PRO A 97 18.25 -3.87 18.92
N THR A 98 18.60 -4.12 17.65
CA THR A 98 19.95 -3.85 17.14
C THR A 98 20.02 -2.50 16.44
N ASP A 99 21.13 -1.79 16.59
CA ASP A 99 21.39 -0.57 15.83
C ASP A 99 21.61 -0.88 14.34
N PRO A 100 21.09 -0.07 13.40
CA PRO A 100 21.54 -0.09 12.01
C PRO A 100 23.03 0.27 11.90
N ASP A 101 23.71 -0.24 10.87
CA ASP A 101 25.16 -0.05 10.67
C ASP A 101 25.60 1.42 10.67
N TRP A 102 24.73 2.31 10.18
CA TRP A 102 24.99 3.75 10.13
C TRP A 102 24.84 4.45 11.49
N PHE A 103 24.09 3.89 12.45
CA PHE A 103 23.64 4.60 13.65
C PHE A 103 24.77 5.05 14.58
N LYS A 104 25.84 4.26 14.70
CA LYS A 104 27.02 4.62 15.49
C LYS A 104 27.82 5.75 14.86
N SER A 105 27.93 5.76 13.53
CA SER A 105 28.67 6.78 12.77
C SER A 105 27.89 8.09 12.61
N THR A 106 26.56 8.06 12.78
CA THR A 106 25.73 9.25 12.67
C THR A 106 26.03 10.25 13.79
N LYS A 107 26.37 11.47 13.40
CA LYS A 107 26.57 12.59 14.32
C LYS A 107 25.25 12.99 14.98
N LEU A 108 25.29 13.21 16.30
CA LEU A 108 24.17 13.77 17.04
C LEU A 108 24.11 15.29 16.82
N ASN A 109 23.06 15.77 16.15
CA ASN A 109 22.92 17.18 15.75
C ASN A 109 21.52 17.72 16.06
N TYR A 110 21.42 18.62 17.04
CA TYR A 110 20.17 19.25 17.47
C TYR A 110 20.45 20.60 18.15
N PRO A 111 19.50 21.57 18.13
CA PRO A 111 19.64 22.83 18.85
C PRO A 111 19.79 22.61 20.36
N LYS A 112 20.78 23.26 20.98
CA LYS A 112 21.04 23.15 22.42
C LYS A 112 19.97 23.81 23.30
N THR A 113 19.08 24.58 22.69
CA THR A 113 17.91 25.21 23.31
C THR A 113 16.71 24.29 23.43
N LEU A 114 16.76 23.06 22.87
CA LEU A 114 15.66 22.11 23.00
C LEU A 114 15.50 21.62 24.43
N ASP A 115 14.26 21.65 24.92
CA ASP A 115 13.86 21.01 26.16
C ASP A 115 13.71 19.50 25.94
N LEU A 116 14.76 18.76 26.31
CA LEU A 116 14.83 17.32 26.13
C LEU A 116 13.88 16.53 27.05
N SER A 117 13.24 17.16 28.04
CA SER A 117 12.14 16.51 28.78
C SER A 117 10.96 16.18 27.86
N TRP A 118 10.91 16.83 26.69
CA TRP A 118 9.84 16.68 25.71
C TRP A 118 8.46 16.94 26.32
N ALA A 119 8.35 17.87 27.26
CA ALA A 119 7.08 18.32 27.78
C ALA A 119 6.17 18.81 26.64
N PRO A 120 4.84 18.58 26.71
CA PRO A 120 3.92 19.24 25.80
C PRO A 120 4.09 20.76 25.90
N PRO A 121 3.96 21.51 24.78
CA PRO A 121 4.02 22.97 24.84
C PRO A 121 2.99 23.51 25.82
N ALA A 122 3.37 24.44 26.71
CA ALA A 122 2.42 25.08 27.60
C ALA A 122 1.30 25.76 26.80
N GLN A 123 0.08 25.71 27.33
CA GLN A 123 -1.10 26.27 26.67
C GLN A 123 -0.89 27.76 26.40
N GLY A 124 -1.03 28.17 25.12
CA GLY A 124 -0.81 29.56 24.68
C GLY A 124 0.61 29.86 24.17
N ASN A 125 1.57 28.95 24.29
CA ASN A 125 2.89 29.13 23.69
C ASN A 125 2.81 29.09 22.15
N LYS A 126 3.54 30.01 21.51
CA LYS A 126 3.74 30.01 20.05
C LYS A 126 4.59 28.80 19.66
N TRP A 127 4.32 28.26 18.47
CA TRP A 127 5.13 27.21 17.85
C TRP A 127 6.60 27.65 17.76
N ASN A 128 7.50 26.86 18.33
CA ASN A 128 8.93 27.09 18.40
C ASN A 128 9.73 25.77 18.33
N ASN A 129 10.14 25.42 17.12
CA ASN A 129 10.94 24.24 16.82
C ASN A 129 12.41 24.31 17.31
N GLN A 130 12.83 25.42 17.93
CA GLN A 130 14.14 25.53 18.59
C GLN A 130 14.08 25.17 20.07
N VAL A 131 12.87 25.04 20.64
CA VAL A 131 12.67 24.74 22.07
C VAL A 131 11.92 23.43 22.30
N ASN A 132 10.92 23.10 21.46
CA ASN A 132 10.15 21.86 21.64
C ASN A 132 10.64 20.72 20.72
N VAL A 133 10.89 19.55 21.30
CA VAL A 133 11.36 18.34 20.59
C VAL A 133 10.39 17.89 19.50
N GLY A 134 9.09 17.84 19.77
CA GLY A 134 8.10 17.40 18.79
C GLY A 134 8.00 18.34 17.60
N GLN A 135 8.05 19.65 17.85
CA GLN A 135 8.04 20.66 16.79
C GLN A 135 9.34 20.69 15.99
N PHE A 136 10.49 20.43 16.63
CA PHE A 136 11.77 20.23 15.94
C PHE A 136 11.71 19.03 15.00
N ILE A 137 11.26 17.88 15.49
CA ILE A 137 11.10 16.67 14.66
C ILE A 137 10.17 16.97 13.47
N TRP A 138 9.04 17.64 13.74
CA TRP A 138 8.06 17.97 12.73
C TRP A 138 8.57 18.92 11.64
N ASP A 139 9.21 20.03 11.99
CA ASP A 139 9.63 21.06 11.03
C ASP A 139 10.99 20.80 10.40
N ILE A 140 11.87 20.08 11.08
CA ILE A 140 13.29 20.02 10.74
C ILE A 140 13.74 18.61 10.35
N ILE A 141 13.22 17.56 10.98
CA ILE A 141 13.63 16.19 10.68
C ILE A 141 12.73 15.58 9.60
N ASN A 142 11.43 15.53 9.86
CA ASN A 142 10.44 14.91 8.96
C ASN A 142 10.55 15.39 7.50
N PRO A 143 10.67 16.71 7.23
CA PRO A 143 10.73 17.22 5.87
C PRO A 143 12.10 17.09 5.19
N ASN A 144 13.13 16.56 5.84
CA ASN A 144 14.50 16.58 5.31
C ASN A 144 15.13 15.18 5.34
N SER A 145 15.13 14.48 4.20
CA SER A 145 15.67 13.11 4.11
C SER A 145 17.15 12.99 4.48
N SER A 146 17.94 14.03 4.20
CA SER A 146 19.33 14.12 4.64
C SER A 146 19.49 14.14 6.17
N ARG A 147 18.43 14.50 6.90
CA ARG A 147 18.39 14.58 8.36
C ARG A 147 17.71 13.40 9.03
N TRP A 148 17.14 12.46 8.30
CA TRP A 148 16.43 11.32 8.89
C TRP A 148 17.31 10.51 9.86
N ARG A 149 18.54 10.18 9.44
CA ARG A 149 19.49 9.47 10.31
C ARG A 149 19.85 10.27 11.56
N GLU A 150 20.13 11.57 11.42
CA GLU A 150 20.41 12.47 12.55
C GLU A 150 19.22 12.54 13.51
N GLY A 151 17.99 12.62 12.97
CA GLY A 151 16.75 12.63 13.72
C GLY A 151 16.55 11.35 14.53
N THR A 152 16.77 10.19 13.93
CA THR A 152 16.71 8.90 14.65
C THR A 152 17.77 8.82 15.75
N LYS A 153 19.00 9.30 15.49
CA LYS A 153 20.05 9.41 16.51
C LYS A 153 19.65 10.33 17.65
N PHE A 154 18.99 11.44 17.32
CA PHE A 154 18.48 12.41 18.29
C PHE A 154 17.36 11.84 19.16
N VAL A 155 16.37 11.14 18.60
CA VAL A 155 15.34 10.47 19.42
C VAL A 155 15.96 9.39 20.33
N GLY A 156 16.99 8.70 19.87
CA GLY A 156 17.78 7.79 20.71
C GLY A 156 18.41 8.50 21.91
N HIS A 157 18.98 9.69 21.69
CA HIS A 157 19.49 10.51 22.78
C HIS A 157 18.38 10.98 23.75
N VAL A 158 17.20 11.32 23.25
CA VAL A 158 16.05 11.68 24.09
C VAL A 158 15.61 10.50 24.96
N LEU A 159 15.63 9.26 24.44
CA LEU A 159 15.40 8.05 25.24
C LEU A 159 16.42 7.92 26.37
N ASP A 160 17.71 8.11 26.10
CA ASP A 160 18.78 7.98 27.10
C ASP A 160 18.64 9.01 28.23
N VAL A 161 18.34 10.27 27.87
CA VAL A 161 18.18 11.38 28.83
C VAL A 161 16.97 11.17 29.72
N ASN A 162 15.89 10.58 29.20
CA ASN A 162 14.61 10.41 29.92
C ASN A 162 14.35 8.97 30.36
N LYS A 163 15.40 8.16 30.60
CA LYS A 163 15.27 6.73 30.92
C LYS A 163 14.40 6.40 32.14
N SER A 164 14.24 7.34 33.07
CA SER A 164 13.43 7.18 34.28
C SER A 164 11.99 7.68 34.15
N ASP A 165 11.63 8.34 33.03
CA ASP A 165 10.28 8.84 32.79
C ASP A 165 9.53 7.88 31.85
N PRO A 166 8.60 7.03 32.36
CA PRO A 166 7.90 6.06 31.54
C PRO A 166 7.00 6.71 30.46
N THR A 167 6.50 7.92 30.70
CA THR A 167 5.63 8.63 29.74
C THR A 167 6.45 9.10 28.55
N ILE A 168 7.61 9.69 28.81
CA ILE A 168 8.52 10.15 27.75
C ILE A 168 9.18 8.96 27.05
N GLN A 169 9.49 7.88 27.76
CA GLN A 169 9.92 6.63 27.15
C GLN A 169 8.91 6.14 26.12
N LYS A 170 7.63 5.93 26.51
CA LYS A 170 6.59 5.47 25.57
C LYS A 170 6.46 6.39 24.36
N ARG A 171 6.50 7.71 24.57
CA ARG A 171 6.44 8.69 23.47
C ARG A 171 7.64 8.57 22.52
N ALA A 172 8.85 8.53 23.06
CA ALA A 172 10.07 8.48 22.26
C ALA A 172 10.23 7.11 21.56
N GLN A 173 9.79 6.01 22.18
CA GLN A 173 9.69 4.69 21.55
C GLN A 173 8.72 4.71 20.36
N ASN A 174 7.53 5.28 20.53
CA ASN A 174 6.57 5.46 19.45
C ASN A 174 7.15 6.30 18.30
N GLU A 175 7.91 7.35 18.62
CA GLU A 175 8.55 8.16 17.58
C GLU A 175 9.72 7.43 16.90
N MET A 176 10.48 6.64 17.64
CA MET A 176 11.51 5.78 17.08
C MET A 176 10.91 4.77 16.09
N ALA A 177 9.79 4.14 16.47
CA ALA A 177 9.04 3.24 15.60
C ALA A 177 8.54 3.96 14.34
N ASN A 178 7.96 5.17 14.51
CA ASN A 178 7.53 6.02 13.40
C ASN A 178 8.68 6.30 12.43
N MET A 179 9.86 6.68 12.93
CA MET A 179 11.01 6.99 12.08
C MET A 179 11.49 5.75 11.30
N TYR A 180 11.62 4.59 11.97
CA TYR A 180 11.99 3.35 11.28
C TYR A 180 10.97 2.95 10.21
N PHE A 181 9.69 3.06 10.52
CA PHE A 181 8.60 2.75 9.59
C PHE A 181 8.61 3.68 8.38
N ARG A 182 8.65 5.00 8.62
CA ARG A 182 8.40 6.04 7.60
C ARG A 182 9.61 6.35 6.75
N PHE A 183 10.78 6.45 7.37
CA PHE A 183 11.99 6.92 6.72
C PHE A 183 12.78 5.80 6.07
N PHE A 184 12.78 4.63 6.71
CA PHE A 184 13.66 3.53 6.32
C PHE A 184 12.89 2.27 5.91
N GLN A 185 11.58 2.21 6.15
CA GLN A 185 10.77 0.98 6.00
C GLN A 185 11.41 -0.23 6.68
N ASP A 186 12.06 0.03 7.82
CA ASP A 186 12.62 -1.01 8.65
C ASP A 186 11.50 -1.54 9.55
N TYR A 187 10.65 -2.37 8.95
CA TYR A 187 9.44 -2.88 9.59
C TYR A 187 9.75 -3.73 10.83
N ALA A 188 10.89 -4.42 10.86
CA ALA A 188 11.30 -5.22 12.01
C ALA A 188 11.64 -4.32 13.20
N ARG A 189 12.45 -3.27 13.01
CA ARG A 189 12.75 -2.29 14.06
C ARG A 189 11.54 -1.46 14.45
N ALA A 190 10.72 -1.05 13.48
CA ALA A 190 9.49 -0.33 13.77
C ALA A 190 8.54 -1.16 14.64
N ALA A 191 8.27 -2.42 14.26
CA ALA A 191 7.44 -3.31 15.05
C ALA A 191 7.99 -3.52 16.47
N TRP A 192 9.29 -3.73 16.60
CA TRP A 192 9.93 -3.91 17.90
C TRP A 192 9.71 -2.70 18.81
N TRP A 193 9.93 -1.47 18.31
CA TRP A 193 9.74 -0.26 19.12
C TRP A 193 8.28 -0.02 19.51
N TRP A 194 7.32 -0.31 18.63
CA TRP A 194 5.89 -0.27 19.00
C TRP A 194 5.52 -1.35 20.02
N GLN A 195 6.10 -2.55 19.92
CA GLN A 195 5.94 -3.61 20.93
C GLN A 195 6.53 -3.17 22.28
N GLN A 196 7.71 -2.55 22.30
CA GLN A 196 8.30 -2.01 23.54
C GLN A 196 7.48 -0.87 24.15
N ALA A 197 6.83 -0.06 23.31
CA ALA A 197 5.91 0.99 23.75
C ALA A 197 4.58 0.44 24.32
N GLY A 198 4.37 -0.88 24.27
CA GLY A 198 3.13 -1.53 24.71
C GLY A 198 1.93 -1.16 23.85
N THR A 199 2.14 -1.01 22.53
CA THR A 199 1.07 -0.68 21.58
C THR A 199 0.02 -1.80 21.53
N THR A 200 -1.22 -1.43 21.78
CA THR A 200 -2.41 -2.28 21.67
C THR A 200 -3.22 -1.92 20.42
N ILE A 201 -4.26 -2.72 20.11
CA ILE A 201 -5.13 -2.48 18.95
C ILE A 201 -5.89 -1.14 19.04
N ASP A 202 -6.13 -0.63 20.25
CA ASP A 202 -6.86 0.62 20.48
C ASP A 202 -5.96 1.87 20.42
N ASP A 203 -4.64 1.69 20.33
CA ASP A 203 -3.68 2.79 20.24
C ASP A 203 -3.55 3.30 18.78
N GLY A 204 -3.29 4.60 18.61
CA GLY A 204 -3.14 5.21 17.28
C GLY A 204 -2.14 4.57 16.29
N PRO A 205 -1.02 3.92 16.70
CA PRO A 205 -0.13 3.23 15.78
C PRO A 205 -0.51 1.78 15.47
N ALA A 206 -1.61 1.24 16.00
CA ALA A 206 -1.99 -0.16 15.89
C ALA A 206 -1.94 -0.71 14.46
N PHE A 207 -2.56 -0.01 13.51
CA PHE A 207 -2.60 -0.46 12.11
C PHE A 207 -1.24 -0.37 11.42
N HIS A 208 -0.33 0.50 11.87
CA HIS A 208 1.05 0.49 11.37
C HIS A 208 1.85 -0.70 11.91
N LEU A 209 1.60 -1.11 13.16
CA LEU A 209 2.19 -2.33 13.72
C LEU A 209 1.68 -3.58 12.98
N ALA A 210 0.36 -3.65 12.71
CA ALA A 210 -0.22 -4.69 11.87
C ALA A 210 0.40 -4.70 10.46
N GLU A 211 0.59 -3.51 9.86
CA GLU A 211 1.27 -3.39 8.57
C GLU A 211 2.70 -3.92 8.63
N CYS A 212 3.47 -3.64 9.69
CA CYS A 212 4.79 -4.23 9.84
C CYS A 212 4.74 -5.76 9.81
N TYR A 213 3.79 -6.40 10.51
CA TYR A 213 3.66 -7.86 10.50
C TYR A 213 3.41 -8.40 9.10
N TRP A 214 2.53 -7.74 8.34
CA TRP A 214 2.26 -8.11 6.95
C TRP A 214 3.47 -7.92 6.05
N ARG A 215 4.14 -6.75 6.12
CA ARG A 215 5.32 -6.42 5.31
C ARG A 215 6.52 -7.32 5.62
N LEU A 216 6.61 -7.84 6.85
CA LEU A 216 7.60 -8.86 7.23
C LEU A 216 7.23 -10.27 6.76
N GLY A 217 6.07 -10.44 6.13
CA GLY A 217 5.66 -11.68 5.47
C GLY A 217 4.53 -12.42 6.17
N SER A 218 3.92 -11.91 7.25
CA SER A 218 2.80 -12.60 7.91
C SER A 218 1.52 -11.80 7.87
N LYS A 219 0.74 -12.00 6.79
CA LYS A 219 -0.64 -11.54 6.69
C LYS A 219 -1.51 -12.07 7.82
N GLN A 220 -1.29 -13.33 8.23
CA GLN A 220 -2.01 -13.96 9.34
C GLN A 220 -1.81 -13.18 10.65
N MET A 221 -0.56 -12.88 11.02
CA MET A 221 -0.26 -12.13 12.23
C MET A 221 -0.84 -10.71 12.22
N ALA A 222 -0.85 -10.05 11.06
CA ALA A 222 -1.51 -8.75 10.89
C ALA A 222 -3.03 -8.85 11.11
N LEU A 223 -3.70 -9.83 10.49
CA LEU A 223 -5.13 -10.03 10.62
C LEU A 223 -5.54 -10.44 12.04
N ASP A 224 -4.77 -11.33 12.68
CA ASP A 224 -5.03 -11.75 14.06
C ASP A 224 -4.91 -10.57 15.02
N PHE A 225 -3.94 -9.68 14.82
CA PHE A 225 -3.81 -8.46 15.61
C PHE A 225 -4.99 -7.50 15.38
N MET A 226 -5.40 -7.30 14.13
CA MET A 226 -6.54 -6.44 13.80
C MET A 226 -7.87 -6.97 14.36
N ASN A 227 -8.01 -8.30 14.50
CA ASN A 227 -9.21 -8.94 15.02
C ASN A 227 -9.30 -8.94 16.56
N GLN A 228 -8.35 -8.32 17.27
CA GLN A 228 -8.38 -8.21 18.74
C GLN A 228 -9.43 -7.22 19.26
N THR A 229 -10.08 -6.48 18.37
CA THR A 229 -11.11 -5.49 18.69
C THR A 229 -12.37 -5.78 17.88
N GLU A 230 -13.53 -5.54 18.49
CA GLU A 230 -14.81 -5.50 17.78
C GLU A 230 -15.08 -4.11 17.16
N LEU A 231 -14.26 -3.11 17.52
CA LEU A 231 -14.39 -1.76 16.99
C LEU A 231 -14.00 -1.72 15.52
N VAL A 232 -14.83 -1.01 14.76
CA VAL A 232 -14.55 -0.71 13.37
C VAL A 232 -13.63 0.51 13.35
N TYR A 233 -12.47 0.41 12.69
CA TYR A 233 -11.53 1.51 12.49
C TYR A 233 -11.36 1.83 11.01
N LEU A 234 -11.44 3.11 10.65
CA LEU A 234 -11.34 3.59 9.27
C LEU A 234 -10.01 3.17 8.62
N ASP A 235 -8.91 3.25 9.38
CA ASP A 235 -7.57 2.88 8.95
C ASP A 235 -7.45 1.39 8.57
N ALA A 236 -8.33 0.53 9.10
CA ALA A 236 -8.36 -0.88 8.76
C ALA A 236 -8.73 -1.12 7.29
N ILE A 237 -9.58 -0.28 6.69
CA ILE A 237 -10.01 -0.43 5.28
C ILE A 237 -8.79 -0.39 4.36
N LYS A 238 -7.88 0.58 4.59
CA LYS A 238 -6.65 0.69 3.81
C LYS A 238 -5.82 -0.58 3.92
N LEU A 239 -5.50 -1.00 5.16
CA LEU A 239 -4.61 -2.14 5.36
C LEU A 239 -5.22 -3.45 4.83
N LEU A 240 -6.53 -3.63 4.95
CA LEU A 240 -7.25 -4.75 4.32
C LEU A 240 -7.08 -4.71 2.79
N GLY A 241 -7.29 -3.54 2.17
CA GLY A 241 -7.06 -3.34 0.74
C GLY A 241 -5.63 -3.67 0.32
N ASP A 242 -4.64 -3.15 1.04
CA ASP A 242 -3.20 -3.37 0.76
C ASP A 242 -2.82 -4.87 0.87
N MET A 243 -3.43 -5.59 1.82
CA MET A 243 -3.25 -7.04 2.00
C MET A 243 -4.06 -7.90 1.00
N GLY A 244 -4.82 -7.29 0.09
CA GLY A 244 -5.67 -7.98 -0.87
C GLY A 244 -6.95 -8.58 -0.27
N GLU A 245 -7.34 -8.17 0.94
CA GLU A 245 -8.63 -8.49 1.56
C GLU A 245 -9.73 -7.55 1.03
N THR A 246 -9.80 -7.39 -0.30
CA THR A 246 -10.59 -6.33 -0.95
C THR A 246 -12.08 -6.44 -0.63
N ASP A 247 -12.67 -7.64 -0.60
CA ASP A 247 -14.09 -7.81 -0.24
C ASP A 247 -14.38 -7.32 1.18
N ARG A 248 -13.46 -7.53 2.12
CA ARG A 248 -13.61 -7.04 3.49
C ARG A 248 -13.44 -5.52 3.56
N ALA A 249 -12.48 -4.97 2.81
CA ALA A 249 -12.30 -3.52 2.70
C ALA A 249 -13.55 -2.84 2.12
N VAL A 250 -14.12 -3.39 1.04
CA VAL A 250 -15.36 -2.90 0.41
C VAL A 250 -16.53 -2.96 1.40
N LYS A 251 -16.75 -4.12 2.02
CA LYS A 251 -17.83 -4.28 3.01
C LYS A 251 -17.71 -3.29 4.17
N MET A 252 -16.49 -3.03 4.64
CA MET A 252 -16.24 -2.10 5.73
C MET A 252 -16.42 -0.64 5.29
N ALA A 253 -16.03 -0.30 4.05
CA ALA A 253 -16.27 1.02 3.46
C ALA A 253 -17.77 1.32 3.31
N GLU A 254 -18.55 0.33 2.86
CA GLU A 254 -20.01 0.43 2.76
C GLU A 254 -20.69 0.53 4.12
N TYR A 255 -20.15 -0.14 5.15
CA TYR A 255 -20.68 -0.07 6.51
C TYR A 255 -20.48 1.30 7.16
N TYR A 256 -19.31 1.92 6.99
CA TYR A 256 -19.04 3.28 7.50
C TYR A 256 -19.89 4.34 6.81
N ASP A 257 -20.04 4.17 5.49
CA ASP A 257 -20.84 5.03 4.63
C ASP A 257 -20.49 6.53 4.71
N ASP A 258 -19.19 6.86 4.72
CA ASP A 258 -18.70 8.23 4.64
C ASP A 258 -17.67 8.44 3.52
N HIS A 259 -17.33 9.70 3.25
CA HIS A 259 -16.47 10.07 2.13
C HIS A 259 -15.05 9.49 2.22
N ASP A 260 -14.48 9.37 3.42
CA ASP A 260 -13.15 8.81 3.57
C ASP A 260 -13.18 7.28 3.46
N ALA A 261 -14.21 6.64 4.01
CA ALA A 261 -14.41 5.22 3.89
C ALA A 261 -14.62 4.80 2.44
N TRP A 262 -15.48 5.50 1.70
CA TRP A 262 -15.67 5.27 0.26
C TRP A 262 -14.39 5.50 -0.54
N LEU A 263 -13.63 6.54 -0.23
CA LEU A 263 -12.35 6.79 -0.88
C LEU A 263 -11.39 5.61 -0.68
N LEU A 264 -11.26 5.11 0.56
CA LEU A 264 -10.43 3.94 0.87
C LEU A 264 -10.95 2.64 0.24
N GLY A 265 -12.26 2.46 0.14
CA GLY A 265 -12.89 1.35 -0.60
C GLY A 265 -12.55 1.40 -2.09
N GLY A 266 -12.62 2.59 -2.68
CA GLY A 266 -12.18 2.83 -4.06
C GLY A 266 -10.71 2.52 -4.27
N ASP A 267 -9.84 2.91 -3.34
CA ASP A 267 -8.41 2.63 -3.38
C ASP A 267 -8.12 1.12 -3.30
N ALA A 268 -8.81 0.39 -2.43
CA ALA A 268 -8.71 -1.05 -2.31
C ALA A 268 -9.14 -1.75 -3.61
N CYS A 269 -10.25 -1.33 -4.21
CA CYS A 269 -10.72 -1.82 -5.51
C CYS A 269 -9.73 -1.52 -6.64
N ARG A 270 -9.19 -0.30 -6.69
CA ARG A 270 -8.19 0.12 -7.69
C ARG A 270 -6.94 -0.74 -7.58
N LEU A 271 -6.44 -0.95 -6.38
CA LEU A 271 -5.25 -1.78 -6.13
C LEU A 271 -5.47 -3.23 -6.58
N ALA A 272 -6.66 -3.78 -6.34
CA ALA A 272 -7.06 -5.12 -6.76
C ALA A 272 -7.38 -5.26 -8.26
N GLY A 273 -7.41 -4.16 -9.02
CA GLY A 273 -7.81 -4.15 -10.43
C GLY A 273 -9.32 -4.23 -10.67
N ARG A 274 -10.15 -4.06 -9.63
CA ARG A 274 -11.62 -3.96 -9.70
C ARG A 274 -12.03 -2.55 -10.13
N LEU A 275 -11.63 -2.15 -11.35
CA LEU A 275 -11.66 -0.75 -11.78
C LEU A 275 -13.08 -0.17 -11.86
N THR A 276 -14.08 -0.97 -12.24
CA THR A 276 -15.49 -0.54 -12.26
C THR A 276 -16.01 -0.20 -10.87
N GLU A 277 -15.68 -1.02 -9.88
CA GLU A 277 -16.10 -0.77 -8.49
C GLU A 277 -15.32 0.40 -7.88
N ALA A 278 -14.02 0.52 -8.20
CA ALA A 278 -13.23 1.67 -7.81
C ALA A 278 -13.83 2.98 -8.35
N GLN A 279 -14.22 2.99 -9.63
CA GLN A 279 -14.90 4.13 -10.24
C GLN A 279 -16.20 4.46 -9.49
N ALA A 280 -17.04 3.48 -9.19
CA ALA A 280 -18.30 3.71 -8.48
C ALA A 280 -18.08 4.33 -7.09
N PHE A 281 -17.07 3.86 -6.34
CA PHE A 281 -16.72 4.45 -5.05
C PHE A 281 -16.24 5.90 -5.19
N TYR A 282 -15.36 6.19 -6.13
CA TYR A 282 -14.84 7.54 -6.31
C TYR A 282 -15.92 8.52 -6.82
N GLU A 283 -16.82 8.09 -7.71
CA GLU A 283 -17.99 8.86 -8.13
C GLU A 283 -18.88 9.18 -6.93
N LYS A 284 -19.16 8.18 -6.08
CA LYS A 284 -19.91 8.38 -4.83
C LYS A 284 -19.28 9.46 -3.94
N VAL A 285 -17.95 9.48 -3.79
CA VAL A 285 -17.25 10.52 -3.03
C VAL A 285 -17.42 11.92 -3.63
N VAL A 286 -17.32 12.05 -4.96
CA VAL A 286 -17.38 13.34 -5.66
C VAL A 286 -18.81 13.89 -5.70
N ASP A 287 -19.80 13.02 -5.94
CA ASP A 287 -21.19 13.43 -6.18
C ASP A 287 -21.98 13.65 -4.89
N THR A 288 -21.53 13.08 -3.77
CA THR A 288 -22.18 13.26 -2.48
C THR A 288 -21.75 14.58 -1.84
N PRO A 289 -22.67 15.45 -1.40
CA PRO A 289 -22.33 16.63 -0.63
C PRO A 289 -21.91 16.26 0.80
N GLY A 290 -21.06 17.08 1.39
CA GLY A 290 -20.65 16.91 2.79
C GLY A 290 -21.79 17.13 3.78
N ASP A 291 -21.78 16.35 4.86
CA ASP A 291 -22.67 16.52 6.00
C ASP A 291 -21.85 16.62 7.29
N GLY A 292 -21.78 17.82 7.89
CA GLY A 292 -21.09 18.08 9.17
C GLY A 292 -19.56 17.89 9.19
N GLN A 293 -18.94 17.47 8.09
CA GLN A 293 -17.50 17.24 7.99
C GLN A 293 -16.70 18.55 7.94
N ASN A 294 -15.43 18.47 8.33
CA ASN A 294 -14.51 19.59 8.13
C ASN A 294 -14.38 19.92 6.62
N PRO A 295 -14.69 21.15 6.17
CA PRO A 295 -14.70 21.48 4.74
C PRO A 295 -13.37 21.27 4.03
N ASN A 296 -12.24 21.50 4.72
CA ASN A 296 -10.91 21.29 4.15
C ASN A 296 -10.59 19.80 3.98
N ARG A 297 -11.02 18.96 4.94
CA ARG A 297 -10.87 17.51 4.85
C ARG A 297 -11.70 16.98 3.68
N LEU A 298 -12.98 17.32 3.63
CA LEU A 298 -13.90 16.92 2.57
C LEU A 298 -13.38 17.31 1.18
N LYS A 299 -13.01 18.59 1.00
CA LYS A 299 -12.49 19.08 -0.28
C LYS A 299 -11.26 18.30 -0.73
N ARG A 300 -10.36 17.93 0.19
CA ARG A 300 -9.19 17.12 -0.12
C ARG A 300 -9.57 15.69 -0.53
N THR A 301 -10.50 15.08 0.20
CA THR A 301 -11.02 13.73 -0.10
C THR A 301 -11.69 13.68 -1.48
N GLN A 302 -12.55 14.66 -1.79
CA GLN A 302 -13.18 14.80 -3.11
C GLN A 302 -12.17 15.07 -4.23
N ASN A 303 -11.22 15.99 -4.02
CA ASN A 303 -10.18 16.25 -5.01
C ASN A 303 -9.30 15.02 -5.29
N ARG A 304 -9.03 14.22 -4.25
CA ARG A 304 -8.28 12.96 -4.38
C ARG A 304 -9.08 11.91 -5.15
N ALA A 305 -10.37 11.75 -4.84
CA ALA A 305 -11.27 10.88 -5.60
C ALA A 305 -11.35 11.29 -7.08
N GLN A 306 -11.51 12.59 -7.37
CA GLN A 306 -11.52 13.11 -8.74
C GLN A 306 -10.21 12.83 -9.47
N ALA A 307 -9.06 13.04 -8.82
CA ALA A 307 -7.76 12.75 -9.44
C ALA A 307 -7.59 11.26 -9.77
N ASN A 308 -8.14 10.36 -8.95
CA ASN A 308 -8.17 8.92 -9.22
C ASN A 308 -9.15 8.58 -10.37
N LEU A 309 -10.33 9.20 -10.44
CA LEU A 309 -11.28 9.03 -11.56
C LEU A 309 -10.69 9.47 -12.91
N ASP A 310 -9.96 10.58 -12.92
CA ASP A 310 -9.32 11.07 -14.14
C ASP A 310 -8.24 10.09 -14.63
N ALA A 311 -7.52 9.47 -13.69
CA ALA A 311 -6.42 8.56 -14.00
C ALA A 311 -6.88 7.14 -14.31
N ILE A 312 -7.91 6.61 -13.64
CA ILE A 312 -8.35 5.21 -13.81
C ILE A 312 -8.77 4.91 -15.25
N LYS A 313 -9.37 5.89 -15.94
CA LYS A 313 -9.73 5.83 -17.36
C LYS A 313 -8.51 5.60 -18.27
N LEU A 314 -7.32 6.00 -17.82
CA LEU A 314 -6.06 5.87 -18.55
C LEU A 314 -5.29 4.60 -18.18
N PHE A 315 -5.70 3.84 -17.16
CA PHE A 315 -4.97 2.66 -16.72
C PHE A 315 -4.93 1.56 -17.78
N GLU A 316 -5.96 1.45 -18.62
CA GLU A 316 -5.96 0.54 -19.78
C GLU A 316 -5.06 1.04 -20.92
N LEU A 317 -4.91 2.36 -21.07
CA LEU A 317 -4.01 2.98 -22.05
C LEU A 317 -2.55 2.99 -21.58
N ALA A 318 -2.30 2.79 -20.28
CA ALA A 318 -0.98 2.74 -19.68
C ALA A 318 -0.26 1.39 -19.87
N ASP A 319 -0.69 0.56 -20.83
CA ASP A 319 0.02 -0.65 -21.24
C ASP A 319 1.33 -0.28 -21.96
N VAL A 320 2.46 -0.37 -21.24
CA VAL A 320 3.79 -0.01 -21.75
C VAL A 320 4.16 -0.72 -23.05
N SER A 321 3.57 -1.90 -23.33
CA SER A 321 3.84 -2.62 -24.59
C SER A 321 3.30 -1.93 -25.83
N LYS A 322 2.35 -1.00 -25.64
CA LYS A 322 1.71 -0.16 -26.66
C LYS A 322 2.19 1.30 -26.61
N VAL A 323 3.11 1.62 -25.71
CA VAL A 323 3.69 2.96 -25.59
C VAL A 323 4.93 3.04 -26.47
N ALA A 324 5.02 4.10 -27.29
CA ALA A 324 6.20 4.35 -28.10
C ALA A 324 7.43 4.70 -27.24
N ASP A 325 8.62 4.43 -27.76
CA ASP A 325 9.85 4.85 -27.12
C ASP A 325 9.90 6.39 -27.03
N GLY A 326 10.25 6.91 -25.85
CA GLY A 326 10.25 8.34 -25.58
C GLY A 326 10.31 8.69 -24.09
N THR A 327 10.31 9.99 -23.79
CA THR A 327 10.20 10.50 -22.43
C THR A 327 8.95 11.37 -22.32
N TYR A 328 8.06 10.98 -21.41
CA TYR A 328 6.75 11.60 -21.21
C TYR A 328 6.68 12.25 -19.84
N LYS A 329 6.00 13.40 -19.75
CA LYS A 329 5.83 14.12 -18.49
C LYS A 329 4.37 14.40 -18.23
N ALA A 330 3.94 14.21 -17.00
CA ALA A 330 2.60 14.56 -16.56
C ALA A 330 2.60 14.85 -15.07
N SER A 331 1.51 15.43 -14.58
CA SER A 331 1.32 15.70 -13.16
C SER A 331 -0.03 15.20 -12.66
N SER A 332 -0.12 14.99 -11.36
CA SER A 332 -1.36 14.77 -10.66
C SER A 332 -1.35 15.43 -9.29
N LEU A 333 -2.52 15.64 -8.71
CA LEU A 333 -2.65 16.30 -7.41
C LEU A 333 -2.08 15.40 -6.29
N GLY A 334 -1.05 15.90 -5.59
CA GLY A 334 -0.51 15.35 -4.35
C GLY A 334 -1.09 16.03 -3.10
N TYR A 335 -0.41 15.87 -1.96
CA TYR A 335 -0.90 16.39 -0.68
C TYR A 335 -0.92 17.91 -0.63
N GLU A 336 0.16 18.55 -1.07
CA GLU A 336 0.31 20.01 -1.02
C GLU A 336 0.08 20.66 -2.39
N ALA A 337 0.45 19.95 -3.46
CA ALA A 337 0.52 20.52 -4.80
C ALA A 337 0.48 19.43 -5.87
N GLN A 338 0.52 19.85 -7.14
CA GLN A 338 0.82 18.94 -8.24
C GLN A 338 2.20 18.28 -8.03
N VAL A 339 2.25 16.97 -8.24
CA VAL A 339 3.48 16.17 -8.32
C VAL A 339 3.70 15.83 -9.79
N GLU A 340 4.81 16.28 -10.36
CA GLU A 340 5.20 16.05 -11.77
C GLU A 340 6.16 14.86 -11.85
N VAL A 341 5.87 13.92 -12.75
CA VAL A 341 6.74 12.79 -13.06
C VAL A 341 7.28 12.88 -14.48
N SER A 342 8.45 12.29 -14.70
CA SER A 342 9.04 12.02 -16.01
C SER A 342 9.21 10.51 -16.16
N VAL A 343 8.62 9.93 -17.21
CA VAL A 343 8.63 8.50 -17.50
C VAL A 343 9.38 8.26 -18.79
N THR A 344 10.41 7.43 -18.77
CA THR A 344 11.16 7.03 -19.97
C THR A 344 10.76 5.63 -20.37
N VAL A 345 10.31 5.47 -21.62
CA VAL A 345 9.98 4.19 -22.24
C VAL A 345 11.00 3.88 -23.32
N ARG A 346 11.54 2.66 -23.29
CA ARG A 346 12.47 2.16 -24.31
C ARG A 346 12.26 0.68 -24.54
N GLY A 347 12.17 0.26 -25.80
CA GLY A 347 12.00 -1.13 -26.15
C GLY A 347 10.78 -1.76 -25.46
N LYS A 348 9.66 -1.03 -25.40
CA LYS A 348 8.40 -1.48 -24.75
C LYS A 348 8.53 -1.74 -23.24
N LYS A 349 9.48 -1.10 -22.57
CA LYS A 349 9.69 -1.18 -21.12
C LYS A 349 9.76 0.20 -20.50
N ILE A 350 9.30 0.31 -19.26
CA ILE A 350 9.52 1.47 -18.40
C ILE A 350 10.97 1.40 -17.92
N GLU A 351 11.82 2.24 -18.49
CA GLU A 351 13.24 2.32 -18.16
C GLU A 351 13.48 3.16 -16.89
N ASP A 352 12.73 4.25 -16.74
CA ASP A 352 12.91 5.20 -15.64
C ASP A 352 11.59 5.92 -15.30
N VAL A 353 11.41 6.20 -14.02
CA VAL A 353 10.31 7.03 -13.49
C VAL A 353 10.92 7.94 -12.44
N LYS A 354 10.81 9.26 -12.65
CA LYS A 354 11.36 10.27 -11.73
C LYS A 354 10.33 11.31 -11.37
N VAL A 355 10.18 11.59 -10.09
CA VAL A 355 9.50 12.82 -9.66
C VAL A 355 10.42 14.00 -9.94
N THR A 356 9.94 14.95 -10.73
CA THR A 356 10.75 16.09 -11.22
C THR A 356 10.37 17.41 -10.57
N LYS A 357 9.13 17.55 -10.07
CA LYS A 357 8.67 18.71 -9.30
C LYS A 357 7.63 18.28 -8.27
N HIS A 358 7.75 18.79 -7.04
CA HIS A 358 6.74 18.62 -5.99
C HIS A 358 6.88 19.72 -4.93
N ARG A 359 5.85 19.89 -4.09
CA ARG A 359 5.92 20.69 -2.85
C ARG A 359 5.55 19.88 -1.60
N GLU A 360 5.53 18.56 -1.73
CA GLU A 360 5.25 17.65 -0.63
C GLU A 360 6.22 17.92 0.52
N LYS A 361 5.70 18.03 1.75
CA LYS A 361 6.48 18.41 2.92
C LYS A 361 6.83 17.23 3.83
N GLN A 362 6.25 16.06 3.60
CA GLN A 362 6.40 14.90 4.49
C GLN A 362 6.44 13.60 3.69
N TYR A 363 7.13 12.60 4.25
CA TYR A 363 7.13 11.22 3.74
C TYR A 363 7.65 11.06 2.30
N TYR A 364 8.84 11.61 2.02
CA TYR A 364 9.53 11.51 0.72
C TYR A 364 9.89 10.09 0.29
N SER A 365 9.74 9.08 1.15
CA SER A 365 9.92 7.68 0.76
C SER A 365 9.01 7.32 -0.42
N SER A 366 7.77 7.81 -0.46
CA SER A 366 6.90 7.64 -1.64
C SER A 366 7.48 8.15 -2.96
N ILE A 367 8.30 9.19 -2.92
CA ILE A 367 8.93 9.81 -4.11
C ILE A 367 9.98 8.89 -4.73
N THR A 368 10.59 8.00 -3.95
CA THR A 368 11.55 7.01 -4.45
C THR A 368 10.91 5.65 -4.66
N ASP A 369 10.05 5.22 -3.75
CA ASP A 369 9.62 3.83 -3.67
C ASP A 369 8.50 3.52 -4.66
N VAL A 370 7.55 4.44 -4.84
CA VAL A 370 6.46 4.25 -5.81
C VAL A 370 7.00 4.18 -7.24
N PRO A 371 7.92 5.08 -7.67
CA PRO A 371 8.62 4.90 -8.95
C PRO A 371 9.36 3.56 -9.06
N ALA A 372 10.07 3.13 -8.02
CA ALA A 372 10.77 1.84 -8.03
C ALA A 372 9.79 0.66 -8.20
N GLN A 373 8.63 0.69 -7.52
CA GLN A 373 7.58 -0.32 -7.68
C GLN A 373 7.01 -0.34 -9.11
N ILE A 374 6.75 0.84 -9.70
CA ILE A 374 6.25 0.95 -11.07
C ILE A 374 7.26 0.34 -12.05
N ILE A 375 8.55 0.66 -11.91
CA ILE A 375 9.61 0.09 -12.75
C ILE A 375 9.69 -1.42 -12.54
N ALA A 376 9.68 -1.91 -11.29
CA ALA A 376 9.76 -3.34 -11.02
C ALA A 376 8.56 -4.12 -11.60
N LYS A 377 7.35 -3.54 -11.53
CA LYS A 377 6.11 -4.15 -12.05
C LYS A 377 5.90 -3.89 -13.54
N GLN A 378 6.63 -2.96 -14.15
CA GLN A 378 6.41 -2.46 -15.51
C GLN A 378 4.95 -2.01 -15.74
N SER A 379 4.31 -1.47 -14.70
CA SER A 379 2.89 -1.14 -14.69
C SER A 379 2.54 -0.21 -13.54
N VAL A 380 1.51 0.61 -13.73
CA VAL A 380 0.85 1.40 -12.68
C VAL A 380 -0.23 0.60 -11.93
N LYS A 381 -0.72 -0.51 -12.51
CA LYS A 381 -1.73 -1.38 -11.89
C LYS A 381 -1.10 -2.22 -10.79
N GLY A 382 -1.82 -2.38 -9.67
CA GLY A 382 -1.34 -3.17 -8.53
C GLY A 382 -0.10 -2.57 -7.83
N VAL A 383 0.16 -1.28 -8.02
CA VAL A 383 1.15 -0.51 -7.26
C VAL A 383 0.46 0.04 -6.02
N ASP A 384 1.01 -0.31 -4.86
CA ASP A 384 0.54 0.14 -3.57
C ASP A 384 1.08 1.56 -3.28
N ALA A 385 0.18 2.44 -2.84
CA ALA A 385 0.56 3.76 -2.38
C ALA A 385 1.01 3.66 -0.91
N THR A 386 2.32 3.84 -0.70
CA THR A 386 3.00 3.71 0.59
C THR A 386 2.20 4.34 1.73
N SER A 387 1.98 3.58 2.80
CA SER A 387 1.29 4.06 3.99
C SER A 387 1.90 5.35 4.54
N ARG A 388 1.01 6.26 4.97
CA ARG A 388 1.31 7.63 5.43
C ARG A 388 1.80 8.60 4.36
N ALA A 389 2.02 8.12 3.15
CA ALA A 389 2.29 8.92 1.95
C ALA A 389 1.31 8.60 0.82
N THR A 390 0.11 8.09 1.17
CA THR A 390 -0.86 7.56 0.20
C THR A 390 -1.23 8.59 -0.87
N ILE A 391 -1.49 9.84 -0.48
CA ILE A 391 -1.87 10.90 -1.41
C ILE A 391 -0.74 11.19 -2.40
N THR A 392 0.50 11.30 -1.91
CA THR A 392 1.69 11.51 -2.74
C THR A 392 1.95 10.31 -3.65
N GLY A 393 1.86 9.09 -3.13
CA GLY A 393 2.06 7.86 -3.90
C GLY A 393 1.03 7.72 -5.02
N GLU A 394 -0.24 8.00 -4.75
CA GLU A 394 -1.28 8.03 -5.77
C GLU A 394 -1.08 9.11 -6.80
N ALA A 395 -0.62 10.30 -6.40
CA ALA A 395 -0.27 11.34 -7.35
C ALA A 395 0.79 10.86 -8.34
N ILE A 396 1.80 10.12 -7.87
CA ILE A 396 2.86 9.53 -8.70
C ILE A 396 2.29 8.44 -9.63
N ILE A 397 1.46 7.53 -9.12
CA ILE A 397 0.79 6.49 -9.91
C ILE A 397 -0.07 7.13 -11.01
N ASN A 398 -0.90 8.10 -10.66
CA ASN A 398 -1.83 8.78 -11.55
C ASN A 398 -1.09 9.64 -12.58
N ALA A 399 -0.03 10.34 -12.18
CA ALA A 399 0.82 11.09 -13.10
C ALA A 399 1.55 10.15 -14.08
N THR A 400 2.01 8.99 -13.61
CA THR A 400 2.66 7.99 -14.47
C THR A 400 1.66 7.42 -15.50
N ALA A 401 0.44 7.10 -15.08
CA ALA A 401 -0.61 6.64 -15.99
C ALA A 401 -0.90 7.69 -17.08
N LYS A 402 -1.02 8.97 -16.70
CA LYS A 402 -1.18 10.09 -17.62
C LYS A 402 -0.01 10.24 -18.58
N ALA A 403 1.23 10.08 -18.10
CA ALA A 403 2.43 10.17 -18.93
C ALA A 403 2.49 9.03 -19.96
N LEU A 404 2.25 7.78 -19.55
CA LEU A 404 2.24 6.63 -20.44
C LEU A 404 1.16 6.75 -21.53
N ALA A 405 -0.03 7.24 -21.17
CA ALA A 405 -1.12 7.44 -22.13
C ALA A 405 -0.78 8.43 -23.25
N GLN A 406 0.14 9.38 -23.05
CA GLN A 406 0.59 10.30 -24.12
C GLN A 406 1.34 9.58 -25.25
N GLY A 407 1.98 8.45 -24.94
CA GLY A 407 2.73 7.66 -25.91
C GLY A 407 1.98 6.44 -26.42
N ALA A 408 0.75 6.20 -25.97
CA ALA A 408 -0.07 5.07 -26.37
C ALA A 408 -0.41 5.13 -27.87
N LYS A 409 -0.33 3.99 -28.55
CA LYS A 409 -0.62 3.82 -29.97
C LYS A 409 -1.72 2.82 -30.23
#